data_AF-A0A422MNW0-F1
#
_entry.id   AF-A0A422MNW0-F1
#
_cell.length_a   1.000
_cell.length_b   1.000
_cell.length_c   1.000
_cell.angle_alpha   90.00
_cell.angle_beta   90.00
_cell.angle_gamma   90.00
#
_symmetry.space_group_name_H-M   'P 1'
#
loop_
_entity.id
_entity.type
_entity.pdbx_description
1 polymer ?
#
loop_
_entity_poly.entity_id
_entity_poly.type
_entity_poly.pdbx_seq_one_letter_code
_entity_poly.pdbx_strand_id
1 'polypeptide(L)'
;MFKRKQHGQFVQAMCQPRCSTPFVSLAVLLLLLMCFAAGCVADAPAQKHRCGFDEMMRRGPPATAVVRDVPRRGQGEMQAYTVAAQGVGSEWAPIRIKVSAKDMDDQWKHCLPGKHWRLVDGDWKECTEDIMLTEAKKNIVLKQLLPAAIKMHTERLSVRPVRGPIPIPDSGLGLCTGLTIPSWHHTVGVSGADLILYVNTAVTDGTVAWASRCVVLKDGRPYAGVVNFNPQYIKATHADVGTAVHEIGHALGFSYDRFKKLNMVSEVPNVRGKEKVWVVSSPKVKELARKYHNCPTLEGMELEDGSSLGASLSHWEELSARDELMSPGSRIAYYSAFTLAAFEDMGVYKANYDMAEQLRWGNNSGCGLLENKCFTNGHTDYPELFCKQPSNKHRLLCTYDRLS
;
A
#
# COMPACT_ATOMS: atom_id res chain seq x y z
N MET A 1 23.49 58.40 16.96
CA MET A 1 22.66 59.54 17.39
C MET A 1 21.53 59.72 16.38
N PHE A 2 20.29 59.77 16.89
CA PHE A 2 19.05 60.42 16.41
C PHE A 2 19.05 61.00 14.97
N LYS A 3 17.99 60.90 14.14
CA LYS A 3 16.56 60.98 14.50
C LYS A 3 15.67 60.58 13.30
N ARG A 4 14.64 59.82 13.61
CA ARG A 4 13.43 59.45 12.83
C ARG A 4 12.37 60.56 12.98
N LYS A 5 11.42 60.69 12.04
CA LYS A 5 9.99 61.11 12.14
C LYS A 5 9.53 61.67 10.76
N GLN A 6 8.30 61.56 10.25
CA GLN A 6 6.93 61.20 10.71
C GLN A 6 6.10 60.93 9.41
N HIS A 7 5.32 59.84 9.25
CA HIS A 7 3.90 59.62 9.63
C HIS A 7 2.85 60.60 9.06
N GLY A 8 1.84 60.04 8.37
CA GLY A 8 0.53 60.65 8.11
C GLY A 8 -0.39 59.72 7.29
N GLN A 9 -1.50 59.28 7.90
CA GLN A 9 -2.51 58.33 7.40
C GLN A 9 -3.67 59.01 6.60
N PHE A 10 -4.33 58.20 5.76
CA PHE A 10 -5.75 58.13 5.35
C PHE A 10 -6.74 59.31 5.57
N VAL A 11 -7.67 59.50 4.60
CA VAL A 11 -9.14 59.31 4.70
C VAL A 11 -9.92 60.06 3.57
N GLN A 12 -10.87 59.35 2.91
CA GLN A 12 -12.08 59.78 2.14
C GLN A 12 -11.90 60.66 0.86
N ALA A 13 -12.80 60.73 -0.13
CA ALA A 13 -14.23 60.46 -0.22
C ALA A 13 -14.69 60.16 -1.67
N MET A 14 -15.91 59.64 -1.77
CA MET A 14 -16.71 59.32 -2.96
C MET A 14 -17.03 60.54 -3.85
N CYS A 15 -17.22 60.29 -5.16
CA CYS A 15 -18.22 61.01 -5.96
C CYS A 15 -18.66 60.16 -7.16
N GLN A 16 -19.90 59.67 -7.13
CA GLN A 16 -20.66 59.30 -8.33
C GLN A 16 -21.20 60.57 -9.01
N PRO A 17 -21.39 60.55 -10.33
CA PRO A 17 -22.67 61.03 -10.85
C PRO A 17 -23.39 60.00 -11.73
N ARG A 18 -24.70 59.96 -11.49
CA ARG A 18 -25.79 59.38 -12.31
C ARG A 18 -25.86 60.12 -13.66
N CYS A 19 -25.88 59.41 -14.78
CA CYS A 19 -27.06 58.87 -15.49
C CYS A 19 -27.68 59.89 -16.48
N SER A 20 -27.55 59.58 -17.78
CA SER A 20 -28.42 60.06 -18.86
C SER A 20 -28.47 58.98 -19.95
N THR A 21 -29.58 58.24 -20.01
CA THR A 21 -29.92 57.31 -21.08
C THR A 21 -30.46 58.07 -22.31
N PRO A 22 -30.26 57.52 -23.52
CA PRO A 22 -31.41 57.39 -24.40
C PRO A 22 -31.55 55.97 -24.98
N PHE A 23 -32.81 55.53 -24.97
CA PHE A 23 -33.48 54.74 -26.02
C PHE A 23 -32.69 53.63 -26.69
N VAL A 24 -32.77 52.43 -26.11
CA VAL A 24 -32.57 51.19 -26.84
C VAL A 24 -33.93 50.65 -27.27
N SER A 25 -34.06 50.42 -28.58
CA SER A 25 -35.25 50.02 -29.32
C SER A 25 -35.98 48.81 -28.70
N LEU A 26 -37.31 48.79 -28.83
CA LEU A 26 -38.24 47.74 -28.37
C LEU A 26 -37.84 46.31 -28.84
N ALA A 27 -37.00 46.21 -29.87
CA ALA A 27 -36.41 44.97 -30.36
C ALA A 27 -35.38 44.34 -29.40
N VAL A 28 -34.67 45.14 -28.59
CA VAL A 28 -33.67 44.64 -27.62
C VAL A 28 -34.34 44.13 -26.34
N LEU A 29 -35.49 44.71 -25.96
CA LEU A 29 -36.28 44.22 -24.82
C LEU A 29 -36.97 42.87 -25.13
N LEU A 30 -37.35 42.64 -26.40
CA LEU A 30 -37.91 41.35 -26.83
C LEU A 30 -36.85 40.25 -27.01
N LEU A 31 -35.61 40.60 -27.38
CA LEU A 31 -34.48 39.66 -27.41
C LEU A 31 -33.99 39.25 -26.01
N LEU A 32 -34.13 40.13 -25.01
CA LEU A 32 -33.75 39.81 -23.63
C LEU A 32 -34.79 38.94 -22.90
N LEU A 33 -36.08 39.02 -23.25
CA LEU A 33 -37.12 38.19 -22.63
C LEU A 33 -37.21 36.77 -23.19
N MET A 34 -36.69 36.51 -24.39
CA MET A 34 -36.57 35.15 -24.95
C MET A 34 -35.34 34.38 -24.43
N CYS A 35 -34.44 35.02 -23.69
CA CYS A 35 -33.30 34.36 -23.05
C CYS A 35 -33.56 33.97 -21.57
N PHE A 36 -34.75 34.25 -21.02
CA PHE A 36 -35.13 33.87 -19.65
C PHE A 36 -36.17 32.73 -19.56
N ALA A 37 -36.46 32.06 -20.68
CA ALA A 37 -37.30 30.88 -20.72
C ALA A 37 -36.71 29.76 -21.60
N ALA A 38 -35.44 29.43 -21.39
CA ALA A 38 -34.85 28.15 -21.75
C ALA A 38 -33.64 27.94 -20.85
N GLY A 39 -33.75 26.99 -19.92
CA GLY A 39 -32.71 26.72 -18.92
C GLY A 39 -31.36 26.47 -19.57
N CYS A 40 -30.33 27.07 -18.98
CA CYS A 40 -28.94 26.76 -19.30
C CYS A 40 -28.66 25.27 -19.01
N VAL A 41 -28.70 24.43 -20.05
CA VAL A 41 -27.93 23.18 -20.08
C VAL A 41 -26.62 23.51 -20.79
N ALA A 42 -25.64 23.96 -20.03
CA ALA A 42 -24.26 23.91 -20.46
C ALA A 42 -23.76 22.48 -20.20
N ASP A 43 -23.70 21.65 -21.24
CA ASP A 43 -22.97 20.38 -21.18
C ASP A 43 -21.92 20.37 -22.30
N ALA A 44 -20.76 20.91 -21.97
CA ALA A 44 -19.50 20.71 -22.67
C ALA A 44 -18.42 20.45 -21.61
N PRO A 45 -17.49 19.53 -21.87
CA PRO A 45 -17.03 18.58 -20.88
C PRO A 45 -16.02 19.22 -19.94
N ALA A 46 -16.41 19.43 -18.69
CA ALA A 46 -15.43 19.40 -17.62
C ALA A 46 -14.84 17.99 -17.62
N GLN A 47 -13.59 17.90 -18.06
CA GLN A 47 -12.74 16.73 -17.94
C GLN A 47 -12.59 16.42 -16.45
N LYS A 48 -13.62 15.75 -15.89
CA LYS A 48 -13.54 15.07 -14.61
C LYS A 48 -12.26 14.28 -14.66
N HIS A 49 -11.40 14.48 -13.65
CA HIS A 49 -10.32 13.58 -13.34
C HIS A 49 -10.85 12.15 -13.42
N ARG A 50 -10.63 11.51 -14.58
CA ARG A 50 -10.76 10.08 -14.74
C ARG A 50 -9.53 9.54 -14.03
N CYS A 51 -9.71 9.20 -12.75
CA CYS A 51 -8.85 8.20 -12.15
C CYS A 51 -8.94 6.96 -13.04
N GLY A 52 -7.90 6.69 -13.83
CA GLY A 52 -7.84 5.56 -14.75
C GLY A 52 -7.90 4.19 -14.07
N PHE A 53 -7.95 4.15 -12.73
CA PHE A 53 -8.11 2.93 -11.95
C PHE A 53 -9.51 2.29 -12.13
N ASP A 54 -10.58 3.10 -12.16
CA ASP A 54 -11.94 2.60 -12.44
C ASP A 54 -12.07 2.05 -13.88
N GLU A 55 -11.28 2.60 -14.82
CA GLU A 55 -11.24 2.15 -16.21
C GLU A 55 -10.38 0.87 -16.38
N MET A 56 -9.36 0.67 -15.53
CA MET A 56 -8.57 -0.57 -15.46
C MET A 56 -9.39 -1.72 -14.83
N MET A 57 -10.17 -1.43 -13.79
CA MET A 57 -11.12 -2.38 -13.17
C MET A 57 -12.28 -2.78 -14.11
N ARG A 58 -12.59 -1.97 -15.13
CA ARG A 58 -13.58 -2.28 -16.18
C ARG A 58 -13.01 -3.05 -17.37
N ARG A 59 -11.69 -3.09 -17.54
CA ARG A 59 -10.99 -3.75 -18.66
C ARG A 59 -10.35 -5.10 -18.29
N GLY A 60 -10.43 -5.51 -17.02
CA GLY A 60 -10.07 -6.87 -16.61
C GLY A 60 -11.10 -7.91 -17.09
N PRO A 61 -10.73 -9.21 -17.10
CA PRO A 61 -11.71 -10.29 -17.28
C PRO A 61 -12.88 -10.14 -16.29
N PRO A 62 -14.06 -10.72 -16.58
CA PRO A 62 -15.27 -10.49 -15.78
C PRO A 62 -15.01 -10.67 -14.29
N ALA A 63 -15.57 -9.78 -13.47
CA ALA A 63 -15.32 -9.69 -12.03
C ALA A 63 -15.37 -11.08 -11.37
N THR A 64 -14.20 -11.60 -10.99
CA THR A 64 -14.16 -12.82 -10.19
C THR A 64 -14.64 -12.45 -8.81
N ALA A 65 -15.86 -12.85 -8.47
CA ALA A 65 -16.48 -12.49 -7.21
C ALA A 65 -15.68 -13.10 -6.05
N VAL A 66 -15.11 -12.24 -5.20
CA VAL A 66 -14.63 -12.66 -3.88
C VAL A 66 -15.87 -12.83 -3.02
N VAL A 67 -16.23 -14.08 -2.76
CA VAL A 67 -17.38 -14.39 -1.92
C VAL A 67 -16.91 -14.43 -0.47
N ARG A 68 -17.56 -13.63 0.37
CA ARG A 68 -17.49 -13.80 1.82
C ARG A 68 -18.34 -15.02 2.17
N ASP A 69 -17.72 -16.08 2.67
CA ASP A 69 -18.48 -17.26 3.09
C ASP A 69 -19.45 -16.93 4.23
N VAL A 70 -20.67 -17.49 4.15
CA VAL A 70 -21.64 -17.46 5.24
C VAL A 70 -21.18 -18.48 6.30
N PRO A 71 -21.07 -18.09 7.59
CA PRO A 71 -20.58 -19.02 8.61
C PRO A 71 -21.50 -20.23 8.77
N ARG A 72 -20.94 -21.44 8.66
CA ARG A 72 -21.65 -22.68 9.03
C ARG A 72 -21.73 -22.81 10.55
N ARG A 73 -22.78 -23.47 11.07
CA ARG A 73 -22.99 -23.66 12.53
C ARG A 73 -21.72 -24.22 13.18
N GLY A 74 -21.12 -23.47 14.11
CA GLY A 74 -19.84 -23.80 14.76
C GLY A 74 -18.58 -23.15 14.15
N GLN A 75 -18.67 -22.46 13.00
CA GLN A 75 -17.60 -21.71 12.33
C GLN A 75 -17.89 -20.20 12.25
N GLY A 76 -18.73 -19.70 13.17
CA GLY A 76 -19.36 -18.36 13.19
C GLY A 76 -18.45 -17.12 13.08
N GLU A 77 -17.14 -17.27 13.27
CA GLU A 77 -16.29 -16.15 13.72
C GLU A 77 -15.15 -15.79 12.78
N MET A 78 -14.96 -16.54 11.68
CA MET A 78 -13.84 -16.36 10.77
C MET A 78 -14.33 -15.90 9.41
N GLN A 79 -13.77 -14.79 8.90
CA GLN A 79 -14.07 -14.32 7.55
C GLN A 79 -13.16 -15.05 6.56
N ALA A 80 -13.76 -15.79 5.63
CA ALA A 80 -13.05 -16.41 4.52
C ALA A 80 -13.25 -15.59 3.25
N TYR A 81 -12.16 -15.42 2.50
CA TYR A 81 -12.14 -14.76 1.20
C TYR A 81 -11.61 -15.75 0.17
N THR A 82 -12.44 -16.11 -0.81
CA THR A 82 -12.07 -17.02 -1.89
C THR A 82 -12.49 -16.47 -3.24
N VAL A 83 -11.64 -16.66 -4.25
CA VAL A 83 -11.91 -16.35 -5.65
C VAL A 83 -12.40 -17.63 -6.34
N ALA A 84 -13.51 -17.55 -7.11
CA ALA A 84 -14.04 -18.70 -7.83
C ALA A 84 -13.01 -19.23 -8.85
N ALA A 85 -12.57 -20.49 -8.68
CA ALA A 85 -11.58 -21.09 -9.57
C ALA A 85 -12.19 -21.42 -10.93
N GLN A 86 -11.70 -20.80 -12.00
CA GLN A 86 -11.86 -21.33 -13.35
C GLN A 86 -10.75 -22.35 -13.61
N GLY A 87 -11.08 -23.64 -13.53
CA GLY A 87 -10.17 -24.72 -13.88
C GLY A 87 -10.33 -25.95 -13.00
N VAL A 88 -11.29 -26.82 -13.35
CA VAL A 88 -11.36 -28.18 -12.80
C VAL A 88 -10.13 -28.94 -13.32
N GLY A 89 -9.16 -29.25 -12.44
CA GLY A 89 -8.00 -30.10 -12.77
C GLY A 89 -6.60 -29.52 -12.52
N SER A 90 -6.47 -28.27 -12.07
CA SER A 90 -5.17 -27.70 -11.68
C SER A 90 -4.83 -28.03 -10.22
N GLU A 91 -3.58 -28.45 -9.95
CA GLU A 91 -3.04 -28.61 -8.58
C GLU A 91 -2.95 -27.27 -7.82
N TRP A 92 -2.91 -26.17 -8.57
CA TRP A 92 -2.87 -24.80 -8.07
C TRP A 92 -4.26 -24.18 -8.06
N ALA A 93 -4.61 -23.52 -6.96
CA ALA A 93 -5.83 -22.74 -6.83
C ALA A 93 -5.54 -21.39 -6.15
N PRO A 94 -6.40 -20.37 -6.32
CA PRO A 94 -6.27 -19.10 -5.62
C PRO A 94 -6.07 -19.30 -4.11
N ILE A 95 -5.12 -18.56 -3.51
CA ILE A 95 -4.84 -18.66 -2.09
C ILE A 95 -6.08 -18.31 -1.26
N ARG A 96 -6.38 -19.12 -0.24
CA ARG A 96 -7.51 -18.89 0.69
C ARG A 96 -6.99 -18.22 1.95
N ILE A 97 -7.26 -16.93 2.09
CA ILE A 97 -6.84 -16.14 3.26
C ILE A 97 -8.02 -16.02 4.21
N LYS A 98 -7.81 -16.42 5.47
CA LYS A 98 -8.82 -16.30 6.53
C LYS A 98 -8.38 -15.32 7.60
N VAL A 99 -9.33 -14.59 8.17
CA VAL A 99 -9.06 -13.53 9.15
C VAL A 99 -9.66 -13.86 10.51
N SER A 100 -8.85 -13.69 11.56
CA SER A 100 -9.28 -13.68 12.96
C SER A 100 -8.98 -12.31 13.56
N ALA A 101 -10.01 -11.58 13.98
CA ALA A 101 -9.90 -10.24 14.54
C ALA A 101 -10.24 -10.19 16.05
N LYS A 102 -10.05 -11.30 16.76
CA LYS A 102 -10.41 -11.42 18.19
C LYS A 102 -9.77 -10.33 19.06
N ASP A 103 -8.53 -9.95 18.77
CA ASP A 103 -7.87 -8.87 19.50
C ASP A 103 -8.65 -7.55 19.35
N MET A 104 -9.24 -7.26 18.20
CA MET A 104 -10.07 -6.05 17.97
C MET A 104 -11.41 -6.06 18.73
N ASP A 105 -11.81 -7.19 19.33
CA ASP A 105 -12.98 -7.31 20.21
C ASP A 105 -12.61 -7.23 21.71
N ASP A 106 -11.33 -7.42 22.05
CA ASP A 106 -10.86 -7.45 23.43
C ASP A 106 -10.56 -6.04 23.94
N GLN A 107 -11.37 -5.54 24.87
CA GLN A 107 -11.21 -4.21 25.47
C GLN A 107 -9.89 -4.05 26.24
N TRP A 108 -9.25 -5.15 26.67
CA TRP A 108 -7.96 -5.12 27.36
C TRP A 108 -6.78 -5.00 26.40
N LYS A 109 -7.02 -5.03 25.08
CA LYS A 109 -6.03 -4.89 24.01
C LYS A 109 -6.01 -3.50 23.37
N HIS A 110 -6.92 -2.61 23.77
CA HIS A 110 -7.03 -1.26 23.20
C HIS A 110 -7.07 -0.16 24.25
N CYS A 111 -6.66 1.02 23.82
CA CYS A 111 -6.85 2.25 24.54
C CYS A 111 -8.34 2.49 24.85
N LEU A 112 -8.68 2.80 26.10
CA LEU A 112 -10.04 3.13 26.54
C LEU A 112 -10.11 4.58 27.07
N PRO A 113 -11.26 5.26 26.95
CA PRO A 113 -11.42 6.64 27.41
C PRO A 113 -10.97 6.83 28.87
N GLY A 114 -10.20 7.89 29.13
CA GLY A 114 -9.73 8.24 30.48
C GLY A 114 -8.66 7.32 31.06
N LYS A 115 -8.08 6.40 30.26
CA LYS A 115 -6.95 5.57 30.66
C LYS A 115 -5.64 6.05 30.02
N HIS A 116 -4.54 5.60 30.58
CA HIS A 116 -3.24 5.65 29.93
C HIS A 116 -2.96 4.30 29.29
N TRP A 117 -2.34 4.32 28.13
CA TRP A 117 -1.98 3.14 27.37
C TRP A 117 -0.48 3.07 27.20
N ARG A 118 0.07 1.88 27.41
CA ARG A 118 1.47 1.62 27.15
C ARG A 118 1.65 1.27 25.69
N LEU A 119 2.36 2.15 24.97
CA LEU A 119 2.78 1.93 23.60
C LEU A 119 3.73 0.72 23.53
N VAL A 120 3.86 0.14 22.33
CA VAL A 120 4.72 -1.03 22.10
C VAL A 120 6.20 -0.75 22.39
N ASP A 121 6.65 0.49 22.18
CA ASP A 121 8.01 0.98 22.49
C ASP A 121 8.25 1.18 24.01
N GLY A 122 7.20 1.11 24.83
CA GLY A 122 7.26 1.18 26.28
C GLY A 122 6.77 2.49 26.88
N ASP A 123 6.53 3.52 26.06
CA ASP A 123 6.06 4.83 26.52
C ASP A 123 4.59 4.81 26.91
N TRP A 124 4.20 5.71 27.82
CA TRP A 124 2.81 5.86 28.25
C TRP A 124 2.17 7.06 27.59
N LYS A 125 1.00 6.86 26.98
CA LYS A 125 0.23 7.91 26.32
C LYS A 125 -1.21 7.92 26.84
N GLU A 126 -1.76 9.12 27.02
CA GLU A 126 -3.18 9.28 27.35
C GLU A 126 -4.05 8.81 26.17
N CYS A 127 -5.14 8.09 26.46
CA CYS A 127 -6.09 7.63 25.46
C CYS A 127 -6.94 8.77 24.88
N THR A 128 -6.48 9.32 23.77
CA THR A 128 -7.18 10.28 22.93
C THR A 128 -7.88 9.60 21.75
N GLU A 129 -8.84 10.28 21.11
CA GLU A 129 -9.67 9.72 20.03
C GLU A 129 -8.86 9.17 18.85
N ASP A 130 -7.72 9.78 18.54
CA ASP A 130 -6.81 9.32 17.49
C ASP A 130 -6.20 7.95 17.82
N ILE A 131 -5.84 7.65 19.06
CA ILE A 131 -5.24 6.34 19.40
C ILE A 131 -6.24 5.28 19.86
N MET A 132 -7.50 5.66 20.10
CA MET A 132 -8.57 4.71 20.42
C MET A 132 -9.05 3.94 19.16
N LEU A 133 -9.30 2.63 19.34
CA LEU A 133 -10.00 1.82 18.34
C LEU A 133 -11.51 2.07 18.44
N THR A 134 -12.02 2.99 17.61
CA THR A 134 -13.47 3.22 17.50
C THR A 134 -14.13 2.18 16.60
N GLU A 135 -15.45 2.00 16.74
CA GLU A 135 -16.23 1.11 15.88
C GLU A 135 -16.13 1.53 14.39
N ALA A 136 -16.01 2.84 14.10
CA ALA A 136 -15.77 3.33 12.75
C ALA A 136 -14.42 2.85 12.20
N LYS A 137 -13.33 2.98 12.96
CA LYS A 137 -11.99 2.50 12.56
C LYS A 137 -11.96 0.98 12.38
N LYS A 138 -12.60 0.24 13.28
CA LYS A 138 -12.75 -1.21 13.18
C LYS A 138 -13.48 -1.61 11.89
N ASN A 139 -14.56 -0.91 11.55
CA ASN A 139 -15.29 -1.14 10.30
C ASN A 139 -14.44 -0.80 9.05
N ILE A 140 -13.61 0.25 9.09
CA ILE A 140 -12.68 0.56 8.00
C ILE A 140 -11.72 -0.63 7.78
N VAL A 141 -11.06 -1.12 8.84
CA VAL A 141 -10.13 -2.26 8.72
C VAL A 141 -10.83 -3.52 8.22
N LEU A 142 -11.92 -3.94 8.88
CA LEU A 142 -12.54 -5.24 8.63
C LEU A 142 -13.44 -5.29 7.39
N LYS A 143 -14.01 -4.16 6.96
CA LYS A 143 -14.98 -4.11 5.84
C LYS A 143 -14.43 -3.41 4.60
N GLN A 144 -13.30 -2.71 4.68
CA GLN A 144 -12.73 -1.98 3.54
C GLN A 144 -11.28 -2.41 3.26
N LEU A 145 -10.37 -2.18 4.21
CA LEU A 145 -8.93 -2.39 3.97
C LEU A 145 -8.59 -3.87 3.74
N LEU A 146 -8.94 -4.75 4.69
CA LEU A 146 -8.61 -6.17 4.59
C LEU A 146 -9.29 -6.87 3.41
N PRO A 147 -10.61 -6.70 3.15
CA PRO A 147 -11.23 -7.30 1.97
C PRO A 147 -10.56 -6.89 0.66
N ALA A 148 -10.24 -5.60 0.49
CA ALA A 148 -9.59 -5.10 -0.72
C ALA A 148 -8.17 -5.65 -0.86
N ALA A 149 -7.39 -5.64 0.22
CA ALA A 149 -6.02 -6.13 0.21
C ALA A 149 -5.93 -7.64 -0.03
N ILE A 150 -6.79 -8.42 0.65
CA ILE A 150 -6.90 -9.86 0.46
C ILE A 150 -7.30 -10.17 -0.98
N LYS A 151 -8.29 -9.47 -1.54
CA LYS A 151 -8.66 -9.62 -2.95
C LYS A 151 -7.44 -9.46 -3.87
N MET A 152 -6.63 -8.41 -3.68
CA MET A 152 -5.44 -8.17 -4.51
C MET A 152 -4.45 -9.33 -4.49
N HIS A 153 -4.18 -9.94 -3.33
CA HIS A 153 -3.33 -11.12 -3.24
C HIS A 153 -3.98 -12.38 -3.82
N THR A 154 -5.27 -12.62 -3.55
CA THR A 154 -5.97 -13.82 -4.02
C THR A 154 -6.15 -13.89 -5.55
N GLU A 155 -6.23 -12.74 -6.22
CA GLU A 155 -6.28 -12.67 -7.70
C GLU A 155 -4.91 -12.87 -8.36
N ARG A 156 -3.84 -12.67 -7.58
CA ARG A 156 -2.44 -12.66 -8.06
C ARG A 156 -1.65 -13.90 -7.66
N LEU A 157 -2.01 -14.57 -6.57
CA LEU A 157 -1.27 -15.69 -6.02
C LEU A 157 -2.16 -16.93 -5.92
N SER A 158 -1.69 -18.00 -6.56
CA SER A 158 -2.20 -19.35 -6.36
C SER A 158 -1.25 -20.17 -5.51
N VAL A 159 -1.79 -21.15 -4.80
CA VAL A 159 -1.04 -22.12 -3.98
C VAL A 159 -1.54 -23.53 -4.26
N ARG A 160 -0.76 -24.53 -3.86
CA ARG A 160 -1.26 -25.91 -3.70
C ARG A 160 -2.06 -25.98 -2.40
N PRO A 161 -3.39 -26.11 -2.43
CA PRO A 161 -4.20 -25.91 -1.22
C PRO A 161 -3.81 -26.83 -0.07
N VAL A 162 -3.73 -26.27 1.14
CA VAL A 162 -3.57 -27.07 2.35
C VAL A 162 -4.76 -28.03 2.49
N ARG A 163 -4.46 -29.30 2.79
CA ARG A 163 -5.44 -30.35 3.04
C ARG A 163 -5.69 -30.50 4.54
N GLY A 164 -6.97 -30.51 4.91
CA GLY A 164 -7.40 -30.65 6.30
C GLY A 164 -7.16 -29.38 7.14
N PRO A 165 -7.63 -29.38 8.40
CA PRO A 165 -7.29 -28.33 9.34
C PRO A 165 -5.86 -28.53 9.86
N ILE A 166 -5.09 -27.44 9.99
CA ILE A 166 -3.78 -27.47 10.63
C ILE A 166 -3.89 -26.73 11.97
N PRO A 167 -3.57 -27.41 13.10
CA PRO A 167 -3.48 -26.76 14.40
C PRO A 167 -2.37 -25.72 14.47
N ILE A 168 -2.63 -24.62 15.18
CA ILE A 168 -1.64 -23.58 15.47
C ILE A 168 -0.87 -23.98 16.73
N PRO A 169 0.48 -23.95 16.73
CA PRO A 169 1.25 -24.34 17.90
C PRO A 169 1.04 -23.35 19.05
N ASP A 170 1.09 -23.85 20.29
CA ASP A 170 0.95 -23.04 21.51
C ASP A 170 2.20 -22.19 21.81
N SER A 171 3.34 -22.50 21.20
CA SER A 171 4.62 -21.83 21.42
C SER A 171 5.39 -21.65 20.10
N GLY A 172 6.45 -20.83 20.13
CA GLY A 172 7.26 -20.55 18.94
C GLY A 172 6.59 -19.60 17.93
N LEU A 173 5.64 -18.78 18.38
CA LEU A 173 4.86 -17.87 17.53
C LEU A 173 5.55 -16.53 17.23
N GLY A 174 6.77 -16.31 17.75
CA GLY A 174 7.54 -15.09 17.52
C GLY A 174 6.79 -13.82 17.92
N LEU A 175 6.68 -12.85 17.01
CA LEU A 175 5.94 -11.59 17.21
C LEU A 175 4.42 -11.78 17.38
N CYS A 176 3.91 -12.97 17.11
CA CYS A 176 2.51 -13.31 17.32
C CYS A 176 2.23 -13.83 18.73
N THR A 177 3.26 -13.90 19.59
CA THR A 177 3.10 -14.23 21.00
C THR A 177 2.21 -13.19 21.67
N GLY A 178 1.18 -13.64 22.38
CA GLY A 178 0.23 -12.77 23.09
C GLY A 178 -1.02 -12.39 22.28
N LEU A 179 -1.14 -12.78 21.01
CA LEU A 179 -2.40 -12.64 20.28
C LEU A 179 -3.49 -13.55 20.85
N THR A 180 -4.74 -13.12 20.79
CA THR A 180 -5.91 -13.93 21.18
C THR A 180 -6.24 -14.89 20.05
N ILE A 181 -5.60 -16.05 20.09
CA ILE A 181 -5.88 -17.15 19.17
C ILE A 181 -7.03 -18.01 19.75
N PRO A 182 -8.13 -18.23 19.01
CA PRO A 182 -9.21 -19.08 19.48
C PRO A 182 -8.72 -20.48 19.86
N SER A 183 -9.17 -21.02 20.99
CA SER A 183 -8.73 -22.34 21.50
C SER A 183 -8.89 -23.47 20.50
N TRP A 184 -9.90 -23.40 19.63
CA TRP A 184 -10.13 -24.39 18.59
C TRP A 184 -9.11 -24.32 17.45
N HIS A 185 -8.40 -23.20 17.24
CA HIS A 185 -7.27 -23.12 16.30
C HIS A 185 -6.09 -23.95 16.80
N HIS A 186 -5.88 -24.05 18.12
CA HIS A 186 -4.81 -24.85 18.72
C HIS A 186 -5.14 -26.35 18.77
N THR A 187 -6.42 -26.71 18.88
CA THR A 187 -6.86 -28.10 19.04
C THR A 187 -7.27 -28.74 17.71
N VAL A 188 -8.31 -28.20 17.07
CA VAL A 188 -8.84 -28.74 15.80
C VAL A 188 -8.07 -28.22 14.61
N GLY A 189 -7.66 -26.94 14.65
CA GLY A 189 -7.04 -26.25 13.54
C GLY A 189 -8.04 -25.66 12.55
N VAL A 190 -7.53 -24.87 11.61
CA VAL A 190 -8.38 -24.10 10.69
C VAL A 190 -8.53 -24.79 9.35
N SER A 191 -9.75 -25.24 9.03
CA SER A 191 -10.05 -25.86 7.74
C SER A 191 -10.18 -24.83 6.63
N GLY A 192 -9.70 -25.15 5.42
CA GLY A 192 -9.94 -24.36 4.22
C GLY A 192 -9.20 -23.02 4.19
N ALA A 193 -8.11 -22.90 4.94
CA ALA A 193 -7.21 -21.76 4.91
C ALA A 193 -5.85 -22.21 4.35
N ASP A 194 -5.22 -21.35 3.57
CA ASP A 194 -3.82 -21.46 3.15
C ASP A 194 -2.94 -20.43 3.85
N LEU A 195 -3.56 -19.34 4.34
CA LEU A 195 -2.99 -18.37 5.27
C LEU A 195 -4.07 -17.92 6.26
N ILE A 196 -3.70 -17.79 7.54
CA ILE A 196 -4.53 -17.18 8.58
C ILE A 196 -3.89 -15.86 9.00
N LEU A 197 -4.64 -14.77 8.92
CA LEU A 197 -4.24 -13.46 9.40
C LEU A 197 -4.91 -13.18 10.74
N TYR A 198 -4.10 -13.01 11.78
CA TYR A 198 -4.53 -12.48 13.06
C TYR A 198 -4.38 -10.97 13.04
N VAL A 199 -5.49 -10.26 13.29
CA VAL A 199 -5.53 -8.80 13.17
C VAL A 199 -5.45 -8.18 14.56
N ASN A 200 -4.51 -7.26 14.70
CA ASN A 200 -4.33 -6.45 15.90
C ASN A 200 -4.39 -4.95 15.55
N THR A 201 -4.55 -4.11 16.56
CA THR A 201 -4.51 -2.64 16.43
C THR A 201 -3.77 -2.01 17.61
N ALA A 202 -2.63 -2.60 17.97
CA ALA A 202 -1.71 -2.04 18.93
C ALA A 202 -1.17 -0.69 18.44
N VAL A 203 -1.05 0.25 19.38
CA VAL A 203 -0.54 1.60 19.13
C VAL A 203 0.98 1.61 19.25
N THR A 204 1.64 2.11 18.21
CA THR A 204 3.10 2.23 18.08
C THR A 204 3.46 3.68 17.77
N ASP A 205 4.62 4.17 18.18
CA ASP A 205 5.08 5.48 17.71
C ASP A 205 5.52 5.43 16.23
N GLY A 206 5.01 6.36 15.42
CA GLY A 206 5.37 6.57 14.00
C GLY A 206 5.00 5.47 13.00
N THR A 207 4.73 4.23 13.43
CA THR A 207 4.44 3.10 12.53
C THR A 207 2.95 3.04 12.19
N VAL A 208 2.63 3.08 10.88
CA VAL A 208 1.24 3.07 10.35
C VAL A 208 0.61 1.68 10.47
N ALA A 209 1.34 0.67 10.02
CA ALA A 209 0.98 -0.72 10.11
C ALA A 209 2.25 -1.57 10.15
N TRP A 210 2.12 -2.81 10.57
CA TRP A 210 3.21 -3.78 10.48
C TRP A 210 2.62 -5.19 10.39
N ALA A 211 3.38 -6.11 9.82
CA ALA A 211 3.02 -7.51 9.78
C ALA A 211 4.22 -8.44 9.95
N SER A 212 3.92 -9.67 10.33
CA SER A 212 4.93 -10.70 10.45
C SER A 212 4.35 -12.10 10.26
N ARG A 213 5.24 -13.05 10.00
CA ARG A 213 4.91 -14.48 9.96
C ARG A 213 4.93 -15.04 11.38
N CYS A 214 3.91 -15.83 11.71
CA CYS A 214 3.82 -16.56 12.99
C CYS A 214 4.22 -18.03 12.81
N VAL A 215 3.70 -18.67 11.76
CA VAL A 215 3.80 -20.12 11.55
C VAL A 215 4.18 -20.39 10.12
N VAL A 216 5.14 -21.28 9.94
CA VAL A 216 5.64 -21.74 8.63
C VAL A 216 5.51 -23.25 8.57
N LEU A 217 4.92 -23.77 7.49
CA LEU A 217 4.74 -25.20 7.26
C LEU A 217 6.06 -25.87 6.84
N LYS A 218 6.05 -27.20 6.82
CA LYS A 218 7.21 -28.02 6.43
C LYS A 218 7.69 -27.80 4.99
N ASP A 219 6.77 -27.48 4.09
CA ASP A 219 7.09 -27.08 2.70
C ASP A 219 7.65 -25.66 2.61
N GLY A 220 7.82 -24.99 3.75
CA GLY A 220 8.22 -23.61 3.86
C GLY A 220 7.07 -22.63 3.73
N ARG A 221 5.83 -22.98 3.39
CA ARG A 221 4.79 -21.95 3.19
C ARG A 221 4.38 -21.27 4.51
N PRO A 222 4.34 -19.93 4.58
CA PRO A 222 3.69 -19.22 5.68
C PRO A 222 2.21 -19.60 5.78
N TYR A 223 1.78 -20.01 6.98
CA TYR A 223 0.41 -20.48 7.22
C TYR A 223 -0.35 -19.62 8.22
N ALA A 224 0.35 -18.95 9.13
CA ALA A 224 -0.24 -17.93 9.98
C ALA A 224 0.66 -16.70 10.02
N GLY A 225 0.05 -15.53 10.02
CA GLY A 225 0.71 -14.24 10.17
C GLY A 225 -0.13 -13.30 11.02
N VAL A 226 0.50 -12.24 11.50
CA VAL A 226 -0.14 -11.13 12.19
C VAL A 226 -0.09 -9.91 11.29
N VAL A 227 -1.15 -9.12 11.30
CA VAL A 227 -1.17 -7.77 10.74
C VAL A 227 -1.71 -6.81 11.78
N ASN A 228 -1.01 -5.70 11.99
CA ASN A 228 -1.38 -4.68 12.95
C ASN A 228 -1.65 -3.37 12.23
N PHE A 229 -2.81 -2.77 12.46
CA PHE A 229 -3.14 -1.43 11.97
C PHE A 229 -3.19 -0.45 13.14
N ASN A 230 -2.29 0.53 13.16
CA ASN A 230 -2.25 1.51 14.24
C ASN A 230 -3.49 2.42 14.18
N PRO A 231 -4.34 2.46 15.23
CA PRO A 231 -5.57 3.27 15.26
C PRO A 231 -5.39 4.74 14.90
N GLN A 232 -4.20 5.31 15.14
CA GLN A 232 -3.87 6.70 14.84
C GLN A 232 -3.92 7.03 13.35
N TYR A 233 -3.70 6.03 12.49
CA TYR A 233 -3.53 6.22 11.06
C TYR A 233 -4.63 5.57 10.21
N ILE A 234 -5.57 4.84 10.80
CA ILE A 234 -6.65 4.16 10.07
C ILE A 234 -7.53 5.18 9.33
N LYS A 235 -7.49 5.11 8.00
CA LYS A 235 -8.36 5.87 7.10
C LYS A 235 -8.87 4.97 5.98
N ALA A 236 -9.94 5.40 5.32
CA ALA A 236 -10.54 4.72 4.19
C ALA A 236 -10.03 5.31 2.86
N THR A 237 -8.72 5.16 2.58
CA THR A 237 -8.12 5.66 1.33
C THR A 237 -7.43 4.55 0.53
N HIS A 238 -7.15 4.82 -0.75
CA HIS A 238 -6.38 3.90 -1.59
C HIS A 238 -4.96 3.64 -1.06
N ALA A 239 -4.34 4.64 -0.43
CA ALA A 239 -3.03 4.48 0.18
C ALA A 239 -3.10 3.49 1.36
N ASP A 240 -4.15 3.55 2.19
CA ASP A 240 -4.33 2.62 3.31
C ASP A 240 -4.62 1.19 2.84
N VAL A 241 -5.30 1.03 1.70
CA VAL A 241 -5.43 -0.28 1.05
C VAL A 241 -4.06 -0.77 0.59
N GLY A 242 -3.26 0.08 -0.05
CA GLY A 242 -1.89 -0.23 -0.44
C GLY A 242 -1.03 -0.68 0.75
N THR A 243 -1.11 0.01 1.89
CA THR A 243 -0.48 -0.39 3.14
C THR A 243 -0.95 -1.77 3.59
N ALA A 244 -2.26 -2.04 3.58
CA ALA A 244 -2.76 -3.36 3.95
C ALA A 244 -2.26 -4.48 3.01
N VAL A 245 -2.13 -4.21 1.70
CA VAL A 245 -1.54 -5.16 0.73
C VAL A 245 -0.05 -5.37 1.06
N HIS A 246 0.69 -4.31 1.34
CA HIS A 246 2.11 -4.37 1.68
C HIS A 246 2.35 -5.26 2.92
N GLU A 247 1.60 -5.01 4.00
CA GLU A 247 1.73 -5.77 5.23
C GLU A 247 1.35 -7.25 5.05
N ILE A 248 0.28 -7.54 4.30
CA ILE A 248 -0.06 -8.94 3.97
C ILE A 248 1.06 -9.59 3.14
N GLY A 249 1.77 -8.82 2.30
CA GLY A 249 2.98 -9.26 1.61
C GLY A 249 4.08 -9.76 2.56
N HIS A 250 4.32 -9.07 3.67
CA HIS A 250 5.24 -9.54 4.71
C HIS A 250 4.75 -10.82 5.41
N ALA A 251 3.45 -10.90 5.72
CA ALA A 251 2.84 -12.11 6.29
C ALA A 251 2.93 -13.31 5.34
N LEU A 252 2.89 -13.07 4.03
CA LEU A 252 3.13 -14.07 2.96
C LEU A 252 4.60 -14.43 2.77
N GLY A 253 5.52 -13.72 3.44
CA GLY A 253 6.93 -14.06 3.53
C GLY A 253 7.89 -13.18 2.74
N PHE A 254 7.42 -12.06 2.19
CA PHE A 254 8.32 -11.06 1.60
C PHE A 254 9.21 -10.46 2.70
N SER A 255 10.44 -10.94 2.84
CA SER A 255 11.36 -10.56 3.91
C SER A 255 12.77 -11.09 3.67
N TYR A 256 13.77 -10.37 4.16
CA TYR A 256 15.17 -10.76 3.98
C TYR A 256 15.49 -12.14 4.55
N ASP A 257 15.07 -12.43 5.79
CA ASP A 257 15.37 -13.72 6.43
C ASP A 257 14.77 -14.88 5.64
N ARG A 258 13.63 -14.63 4.98
CA ARG A 258 12.99 -15.63 4.13
C ARG A 258 13.79 -15.85 2.85
N PHE A 259 14.12 -14.77 2.15
CA PHE A 259 14.91 -14.85 0.93
C PHE A 259 16.26 -15.53 1.19
N LYS A 260 16.91 -15.20 2.31
CA LYS A 260 18.15 -15.85 2.75
C LYS A 260 17.99 -17.34 2.99
N LYS A 261 16.97 -17.76 3.74
CA LYS A 261 16.69 -19.19 4.00
C LYS A 261 16.43 -19.99 2.72
N LEU A 262 15.91 -19.33 1.69
CA LEU A 262 15.64 -19.91 0.38
C LEU A 262 16.80 -19.75 -0.62
N ASN A 263 17.95 -19.21 -0.19
CA ASN A 263 19.09 -18.91 -1.06
C ASN A 263 18.74 -18.01 -2.26
N MET A 264 17.84 -17.05 -2.05
CA MET A 264 17.35 -16.12 -3.08
C MET A 264 18.09 -14.77 -3.09
N VAL A 265 19.09 -14.58 -2.22
CA VAL A 265 19.82 -13.31 -2.09
C VAL A 265 21.32 -13.47 -2.29
N SER A 266 21.93 -12.45 -2.86
CA SER A 266 23.38 -12.32 -3.05
C SER A 266 23.87 -10.95 -2.59
N GLU A 267 25.13 -10.88 -2.18
CA GLU A 267 25.81 -9.60 -1.95
C GLU A 267 26.47 -9.15 -3.27
N VAL A 268 26.30 -7.88 -3.63
CA VAL A 268 26.96 -7.24 -4.78
C VAL A 268 27.85 -6.11 -4.26
N PRO A 269 29.18 -6.15 -4.50
CA PRO A 269 30.09 -5.14 -3.97
C PRO A 269 30.09 -3.85 -4.80
N ASN A 270 30.54 -2.76 -4.20
CA ASN A 270 30.87 -1.49 -4.87
C ASN A 270 29.72 -0.83 -5.65
N VAL A 271 28.49 -1.00 -5.20
CA VAL A 271 27.31 -0.41 -5.85
C VAL A 271 27.12 1.03 -5.37
N ARG A 272 27.17 2.01 -6.29
CA ARG A 272 26.95 3.45 -6.00
C ARG A 272 27.83 4.04 -4.88
N GLY A 273 28.99 3.44 -4.62
CA GLY A 273 29.91 3.83 -3.55
C GLY A 273 29.60 3.23 -2.17
N LYS A 274 28.63 2.32 -2.08
CA LYS A 274 28.42 1.43 -0.93
C LYS A 274 29.42 0.28 -1.00
N GLU A 275 29.92 -0.21 0.15
CA GLU A 275 30.84 -1.37 0.19
C GLU A 275 30.18 -2.60 -0.47
N LYS A 276 28.92 -2.84 -0.12
CA LYS A 276 28.07 -3.88 -0.70
C LYS A 276 26.59 -3.54 -0.55
N VAL A 277 25.78 -4.17 -1.38
CA VAL A 277 24.31 -4.16 -1.30
C VAL A 277 23.78 -5.58 -1.36
N TRP A 278 22.58 -5.79 -0.81
CA TRP A 278 21.87 -7.05 -0.96
C TRP A 278 20.92 -6.97 -2.14
N VAL A 279 20.92 -8.01 -2.97
CA VAL A 279 19.97 -8.14 -4.09
C VAL A 279 19.21 -9.45 -3.96
N VAL A 280 17.94 -9.46 -4.35
CA VAL A 280 17.21 -10.70 -4.64
C VAL A 280 17.68 -11.19 -6.02
N SER A 281 18.49 -12.23 -5.99
CA SER A 281 19.20 -12.82 -7.14
C SER A 281 18.55 -14.11 -7.65
N SER A 282 17.34 -14.42 -7.20
CA SER A 282 16.57 -15.58 -7.65
C SER A 282 16.23 -15.51 -9.15
N PRO A 283 16.02 -16.64 -9.84
CA PRO A 283 16.00 -16.69 -11.30
C PRO A 283 15.00 -15.74 -11.97
N LYS A 284 13.73 -15.72 -11.55
CA LYS A 284 12.71 -14.86 -12.18
C LYS A 284 12.93 -13.40 -11.84
N VAL A 285 13.28 -13.08 -10.59
CA VAL A 285 13.58 -11.70 -10.20
C VAL A 285 14.77 -11.15 -10.98
N LYS A 286 15.85 -11.94 -11.12
CA LYS A 286 17.03 -11.56 -11.90
C LYS A 286 16.71 -11.36 -13.38
N GLU A 287 16.00 -12.29 -14.00
CA GLU A 287 15.57 -12.18 -15.40
C GLU A 287 14.74 -10.93 -15.61
N LEU A 288 13.75 -10.70 -14.74
CA LEU A 288 12.87 -9.55 -14.82
C LEU A 288 13.62 -8.23 -14.61
N ALA A 289 14.53 -8.16 -13.64
CA ALA A 289 15.33 -6.97 -13.37
C ALA A 289 16.20 -6.60 -14.58
N ARG A 290 16.87 -7.58 -15.19
CA ARG A 290 17.67 -7.37 -16.41
C ARG A 290 16.82 -6.83 -17.56
N LYS A 291 15.63 -7.40 -17.77
CA LYS A 291 14.71 -6.98 -18.82
C LYS A 291 14.12 -5.59 -18.55
N TYR A 292 13.62 -5.36 -17.33
CA TYR A 292 12.94 -4.12 -16.94
C TYR A 292 13.88 -2.92 -17.00
N HIS A 293 15.09 -3.04 -16.47
CA HIS A 293 16.07 -1.96 -16.52
C HIS A 293 16.87 -1.92 -17.83
N ASN A 294 16.70 -2.89 -18.74
CA ASN A 294 17.54 -3.06 -19.93
C ASN A 294 19.04 -3.11 -19.59
N CYS A 295 19.37 -3.95 -18.60
CA CYS A 295 20.72 -4.12 -18.08
C CYS A 295 21.07 -5.62 -18.00
N PRO A 296 21.72 -6.21 -19.02
CA PRO A 296 22.00 -7.65 -19.07
C PRO A 296 22.92 -8.18 -17.98
N THR A 297 23.75 -7.32 -17.40
CA THR A 297 24.75 -7.64 -16.36
C THR A 297 24.17 -7.62 -14.95
N LEU A 298 22.92 -7.20 -14.78
CA LEU A 298 22.34 -7.01 -13.46
C LEU A 298 22.21 -8.35 -12.71
N GLU A 299 22.64 -8.38 -11.45
CA GLU A 299 22.69 -9.63 -10.66
C GLU A 299 21.41 -9.91 -9.85
N GLY A 300 20.46 -8.98 -9.83
CA GLY A 300 19.20 -9.11 -9.12
C GLY A 300 18.52 -7.75 -8.92
N MET A 301 17.44 -7.73 -8.15
CA MET A 301 16.78 -6.50 -7.72
C MET A 301 17.25 -6.13 -6.31
N GLU A 302 17.66 -4.88 -6.09
CA GLU A 302 18.23 -4.43 -4.82
C GLU A 302 17.18 -4.33 -3.70
N LEU A 303 17.61 -4.69 -2.49
CA LEU A 303 16.85 -4.55 -1.25
C LEU A 303 17.34 -3.32 -0.48
N GLU A 304 16.41 -2.64 0.19
CA GLU A 304 16.70 -1.49 1.06
C GLU A 304 17.81 -1.79 2.07
N ASP A 305 18.85 -0.96 2.06
CA ASP A 305 20.05 -1.15 2.87
C ASP A 305 19.98 -0.51 4.27
N GLY A 306 18.79 -0.10 4.70
CA GLY A 306 18.51 0.22 6.10
C GLY A 306 19.12 1.53 6.59
N SER A 307 19.30 2.52 5.71
CA SER A 307 19.73 3.84 6.15
C SER A 307 18.55 4.66 6.72
N SER A 308 18.50 4.74 8.06
CA SER A 308 17.83 5.74 8.92
C SER A 308 16.42 5.51 9.50
N LEU A 309 15.59 4.56 9.05
CA LEU A 309 14.19 4.45 9.53
C LEU A 309 13.65 3.02 9.82
N GLY A 310 14.52 2.03 10.05
CA GLY A 310 14.08 0.68 10.46
C GLY A 310 13.57 -0.24 9.33
N ALA A 311 13.46 0.27 8.10
CA ALA A 311 13.22 -0.50 6.89
C ALA A 311 14.50 -1.24 6.46
N SER A 312 14.90 -2.31 7.16
CA SER A 312 16.10 -3.05 6.76
C SER A 312 15.75 -4.33 5.97
N LEU A 313 16.22 -4.37 4.73
CA LEU A 313 16.37 -5.52 3.82
C LEU A 313 15.09 -6.29 3.45
N SER A 314 13.92 -5.97 4.01
CA SER A 314 12.64 -6.63 3.71
C SER A 314 11.80 -5.86 2.69
N HIS A 315 12.38 -4.85 2.03
CA HIS A 315 11.74 -4.03 1.02
C HIS A 315 12.63 -3.94 -0.21
N TRP A 316 12.03 -3.66 -1.37
CA TRP A 316 12.80 -3.20 -2.53
C TRP A 316 13.41 -1.83 -2.26
N GLU A 317 14.63 -1.62 -2.74
CA GLU A 317 15.29 -0.30 -2.71
C GLU A 317 14.42 0.75 -3.43
N GLU A 318 13.99 1.80 -2.72
CA GLU A 318 13.11 2.86 -3.24
C GLU A 318 13.72 3.56 -4.45
N LEU A 319 15.04 3.74 -4.45
CA LEU A 319 15.79 4.32 -5.56
C LEU A 319 15.55 3.54 -6.86
N SER A 320 15.46 2.22 -6.79
CA SER A 320 15.35 1.33 -7.95
C SER A 320 13.89 0.97 -8.25
N ALA A 321 13.01 1.01 -7.25
CA ALA A 321 11.64 0.48 -7.31
C ALA A 321 10.59 1.43 -6.71
N ARG A 322 10.75 2.75 -6.85
CA ARG A 322 9.79 3.73 -6.32
C ARG A 322 8.36 3.40 -6.76
N ASP A 323 7.42 3.48 -5.82
CA ASP A 323 6.00 3.12 -5.96
C ASP A 323 5.70 1.63 -6.20
N GLU A 324 6.70 0.76 -6.17
CA GLU A 324 6.45 -0.68 -6.09
C GLU A 324 5.84 -1.02 -4.72
N LEU A 325 4.88 -1.95 -4.73
CA LEU A 325 4.15 -2.39 -3.54
C LEU A 325 5.04 -2.63 -2.31
N MET A 326 6.19 -3.30 -2.46
CA MET A 326 7.12 -3.64 -1.37
C MET A 326 8.30 -2.67 -1.26
N SER A 327 8.23 -1.48 -1.88
CA SER A 327 9.16 -0.37 -1.64
C SER A 327 8.70 0.45 -0.43
N PRO A 328 9.61 1.03 0.39
CA PRO A 328 9.18 1.95 1.44
C PRO A 328 8.67 3.27 0.83
N GLY A 329 7.95 4.05 1.64
CA GLY A 329 7.78 5.48 1.42
C GLY A 329 6.74 5.94 0.39
N SER A 330 6.15 5.04 -0.41
CA SER A 330 5.17 5.48 -1.42
C SER A 330 3.72 5.49 -0.91
N ARG A 331 2.97 6.51 -1.36
CA ARG A 331 1.51 6.60 -1.23
C ARG A 331 0.77 5.81 -2.31
N ILE A 332 1.51 5.37 -3.34
CA ILE A 332 1.03 4.61 -4.48
C ILE A 332 1.78 3.28 -4.45
N ALA A 333 1.05 2.17 -4.39
CA ALA A 333 1.65 0.85 -4.25
C ALA A 333 1.23 -0.01 -5.45
N TYR A 334 2.07 -0.03 -6.49
CA TYR A 334 1.88 -0.90 -7.66
C TYR A 334 2.31 -2.33 -7.32
N TYR A 335 1.36 -3.27 -7.33
CA TYR A 335 1.64 -4.69 -7.20
C TYR A 335 2.23 -5.22 -8.51
N SER A 336 3.53 -4.96 -8.68
CA SER A 336 4.23 -5.19 -9.95
C SER A 336 4.66 -6.63 -10.15
N ALA A 337 5.19 -6.90 -11.34
CA ALA A 337 5.80 -8.18 -11.66
C ALA A 337 7.00 -8.53 -10.75
N PHE A 338 7.68 -7.55 -10.12
CA PHE A 338 8.80 -7.82 -9.21
C PHE A 338 8.36 -8.54 -7.95
N THR A 339 7.36 -8.00 -7.23
CA THR A 339 6.82 -8.67 -6.04
C THR A 339 6.20 -10.03 -6.38
N LEU A 340 5.55 -10.16 -7.53
CA LEU A 340 5.04 -11.45 -8.02
C LEU A 340 6.15 -12.46 -8.28
N ALA A 341 7.23 -12.05 -8.96
CA ALA A 341 8.39 -12.90 -9.21
C ALA A 341 9.08 -13.32 -7.92
N ALA A 342 9.20 -12.42 -6.95
CA ALA A 342 9.75 -12.75 -5.64
C ALA A 342 8.91 -13.81 -4.91
N PHE A 343 7.57 -13.72 -4.96
CA PHE A 343 6.71 -14.77 -4.40
C PHE A 343 6.84 -16.09 -5.16
N GLU A 344 6.81 -16.07 -6.49
CA GLU A 344 6.91 -17.31 -7.28
C GLU A 344 8.25 -18.02 -7.11
N ASP A 345 9.36 -17.29 -7.04
CA ASP A 345 10.69 -17.84 -6.78
C ASP A 345 10.81 -18.46 -5.37
N MET A 346 9.89 -18.17 -4.43
CA MET A 346 9.84 -18.90 -3.15
C MET A 346 9.39 -20.36 -3.30
N GLY A 347 8.88 -20.75 -4.46
CA GLY A 347 8.50 -22.13 -4.82
C GLY A 347 7.18 -22.64 -4.21
N VAL A 348 6.55 -21.87 -3.33
CA VAL A 348 5.26 -22.23 -2.68
C VAL A 348 4.06 -21.47 -3.25
N TYR A 349 4.31 -20.49 -4.13
CA TYR A 349 3.30 -19.70 -4.81
C TYR A 349 3.45 -19.85 -6.33
N LYS A 350 2.35 -19.68 -7.04
CA LYS A 350 2.31 -19.48 -8.49
C LYS A 350 1.68 -18.12 -8.75
N ALA A 351 2.40 -17.22 -9.42
CA ALA A 351 1.91 -15.88 -9.68
C ALA A 351 1.08 -15.82 -10.96
N ASN A 352 0.09 -14.92 -10.96
CA ASN A 352 -0.66 -14.53 -12.12
C ASN A 352 -0.15 -13.17 -12.63
N TYR A 353 0.77 -13.22 -13.60
CA TYR A 353 1.40 -12.01 -14.16
C TYR A 353 0.45 -11.16 -15.01
N ASP A 354 -0.70 -11.68 -15.45
CA ASP A 354 -1.71 -10.88 -16.17
C ASP A 354 -2.34 -9.80 -15.28
N MET A 355 -2.25 -9.98 -13.96
CA MET A 355 -2.72 -9.02 -12.96
C MET A 355 -1.60 -8.11 -12.44
N ALA A 356 -0.39 -8.21 -12.98
CA ALA A 356 0.74 -7.37 -12.60
C ALA A 356 0.49 -5.92 -13.00
N GLU A 357 0.67 -4.99 -12.05
CA GLU A 357 0.58 -3.57 -12.34
C GLU A 357 1.88 -3.06 -12.95
N GLN A 358 1.76 -2.14 -13.91
CA GLN A 358 2.92 -1.62 -14.62
C GLN A 358 3.67 -0.61 -13.76
N LEU A 359 4.86 -1.00 -13.31
CA LEU A 359 5.83 -0.08 -12.71
C LEU A 359 6.40 0.82 -13.82
N ARG A 360 6.50 2.13 -13.54
CA ARG A 360 7.03 3.13 -14.48
C ARG A 360 8.44 3.60 -14.11
N TRP A 361 8.69 3.72 -12.80
CA TRP A 361 9.96 4.21 -12.29
C TRP A 361 11.13 3.31 -12.70
N GLY A 362 12.17 3.88 -13.30
CA GLY A 362 13.38 3.16 -13.69
C GLY A 362 13.24 2.17 -14.86
N ASN A 363 12.08 2.12 -15.53
CA ASN A 363 11.91 1.26 -16.71
C ASN A 363 12.85 1.70 -17.85
N ASN A 364 13.58 0.74 -18.42
CA ASN A 364 14.56 0.96 -19.49
C ASN A 364 15.65 2.00 -19.13
N SER A 365 16.00 2.12 -17.85
CA SER A 365 17.01 3.06 -17.35
C SER A 365 18.45 2.74 -17.79
N GLY A 366 18.69 1.55 -18.31
CA GLY A 366 20.03 0.98 -18.42
C GLY A 366 20.65 0.66 -17.06
N CYS A 367 21.90 0.19 -17.07
CA CYS A 367 22.64 -0.19 -15.87
C CYS A 367 22.99 1.01 -14.96
N GLY A 368 23.12 2.21 -15.53
CA GLY A 368 23.63 3.39 -14.82
C GLY A 368 22.81 3.78 -13.59
N LEU A 369 21.50 3.61 -13.60
CA LEU A 369 20.61 3.94 -12.47
C LEU A 369 20.95 3.09 -11.23
N LEU A 370 21.35 1.85 -11.48
CA LEU A 370 21.59 0.85 -10.45
C LEU A 370 23.06 0.81 -10.04
N GLU A 371 23.99 1.13 -10.95
CA GLU A 371 25.43 1.05 -10.68
C GLU A 371 26.04 2.38 -10.23
N ASN A 372 25.53 3.52 -10.72
CA ASN A 372 26.09 4.84 -10.51
C ASN A 372 25.28 5.69 -9.50
N LYS A 373 25.94 6.68 -8.90
CA LYS A 373 25.26 7.64 -8.01
C LYS A 373 24.22 8.46 -8.79
N CYS A 374 23.08 8.76 -8.16
CA CYS A 374 22.00 9.57 -8.77
C CYS A 374 22.50 10.95 -9.24
N PHE A 375 23.47 11.52 -8.52
CA PHE A 375 24.15 12.76 -8.90
C PHE A 375 25.66 12.59 -8.84
N THR A 376 26.34 13.01 -9.90
CA THR A 376 27.80 13.12 -9.97
C THR A 376 28.17 14.55 -10.31
N ASN A 377 28.98 15.20 -9.46
CA ASN A 377 29.33 16.63 -9.59
C ASN A 377 28.11 17.55 -9.82
N GLY A 378 26.97 17.13 -9.28
CA GLY A 378 25.74 17.87 -9.39
C GLY A 378 24.94 17.72 -10.70
N HIS A 379 25.32 16.80 -11.57
CA HIS A 379 24.55 16.41 -12.74
C HIS A 379 23.95 15.02 -12.54
N THR A 380 22.79 14.76 -13.14
CA THR A 380 22.14 13.45 -13.15
C THR A 380 21.90 13.03 -14.59
N ASP A 381 22.12 11.75 -14.89
CA ASP A 381 21.81 11.15 -16.19
C ASP A 381 20.32 10.78 -16.29
N TYR A 382 19.56 10.94 -15.20
CA TYR A 382 18.14 10.61 -15.08
C TYR A 382 17.30 11.82 -14.63
N PRO A 383 17.27 12.93 -15.40
CA PRO A 383 16.58 14.18 -15.02
C PRO A 383 15.06 14.04 -14.87
N GLU A 384 14.47 12.98 -15.43
CA GLU A 384 13.07 12.61 -15.27
C GLU A 384 12.76 11.92 -13.94
N LEU A 385 13.77 11.35 -13.28
CA LEU A 385 13.66 10.67 -12.00
C LEU A 385 14.16 11.54 -10.84
N PHE A 386 15.27 12.24 -11.04
CA PHE A 386 15.93 13.00 -9.97
C PHE A 386 15.96 14.49 -10.25
N CYS A 387 15.76 15.29 -9.20
CA CYS A 387 15.89 16.73 -9.25
C CYS A 387 16.63 17.28 -8.03
N LYS A 388 17.29 18.43 -8.21
CA LYS A 388 18.01 19.15 -7.13
C LYS A 388 17.18 20.23 -6.44
N GLN A 389 15.95 20.45 -6.90
CA GLN A 389 15.14 21.54 -6.38
C GLN A 389 14.62 21.17 -4.99
N PRO A 390 14.95 21.96 -3.94
CA PRO A 390 14.37 21.72 -2.63
C PRO A 390 12.87 22.05 -2.68
N SER A 391 12.05 21.21 -2.04
CA SER A 391 10.58 21.28 -2.03
C SER A 391 10.01 22.57 -1.41
N ASN A 392 10.87 23.42 -0.84
CA ASN A 392 10.50 24.63 -0.10
C ASN A 392 10.43 25.91 -0.95
N LYS A 393 10.79 25.87 -2.24
CA LYS A 393 10.51 26.99 -3.16
C LYS A 393 9.13 26.76 -3.75
N HIS A 394 8.28 27.78 -3.79
CA HIS A 394 6.87 27.80 -4.26
C HIS A 394 6.63 27.39 -5.74
N ARG A 395 7.44 26.47 -6.30
CA ARG A 395 7.23 25.83 -7.58
C ARG A 395 6.55 24.49 -7.34
N LEU A 396 5.30 24.41 -7.79
CA LEU A 396 4.61 23.13 -7.94
C LEU A 396 5.33 22.36 -9.05
N LEU A 397 5.87 21.19 -8.72
CA LEU A 397 6.47 20.24 -9.65
C LEU A 397 5.55 19.04 -9.74
N CYS A 398 5.40 18.47 -10.93
CA CYS A 398 4.69 17.21 -11.09
C CYS A 398 5.57 16.06 -10.59
N THR A 399 4.93 15.07 -9.99
CA THR A 399 5.46 13.71 -9.84
C THR A 399 5.86 13.10 -11.18
N TYR A 400 6.81 12.15 -11.18
CA TYR A 400 7.36 11.54 -12.40
C TYR A 400 6.27 10.87 -13.26
N ASP A 401 5.19 10.41 -12.64
CA ASP A 401 4.03 9.81 -13.28
C ASP A 401 2.90 10.81 -13.60
N ARG A 402 3.08 12.08 -13.24
CA ARG A 402 2.16 13.20 -13.46
C ARG A 402 0.78 13.02 -12.81
N LEU A 403 0.69 12.24 -11.74
CA LEU A 403 -0.57 12.03 -11.01
C LEU A 403 -0.85 13.12 -9.97
N SER A 404 0.19 13.85 -9.52
CA SER A 404 0.07 15.01 -8.62
C SER A 404 1.13 16.06 -8.88
#